data_AF-A0A8J3MIH7-F1
#
_entry.id   AF-A0A8J3MIH7-F1
#
_cell.length_a   1.000
_cell.length_b   1.000
_cell.length_c   1.000
_cell.angle_alpha   90.00
_cell.angle_beta   90.00
_cell.angle_gamma   90.00
#
_symmetry.space_group_name_H-M   'P 1'
#
loop_
_entity.id
_entity.type
_entity.pdbx_description
1 polymer ?
#
loop_
_entity_poly.entity_id
_entity_poly.type
_entity_poly.pdbx_seq_one_letter_code
_entity_poly.pdbx_strand_id
1 'polypeptide(L)'
;MTDSGPSPVDYAERMFHEAVLCLRNGDERRYRLVRGQILTSSLGEQAVDVAMLVLLEKGVQRAWNANWQPAELVRAVRRTFDATAALIVTDAAAGLSRAFTAEQVDPRWQAQLDELNAVAWWSDDFAYAREFVTTHRLDRGELVDYVAMLVELFLRLPQLELVVPAPGAAPPRRVPRQARPGDGQERQLDRIRALLAKAESTTFEEEAEAFTAKAQELMARHSIDAARLAAAEGGTDGPAVLRIPVDNPYELPKCLLLQAVAEANRCHAVFMKEWGLSTVVGFEADLEAVELLFTSLLVQATRAMTGTGPRADRYGRNNTRSFRHSFLTAYAQRVGERLTQATEQVDAEVVAGTDLVPLLAARAEAVDAAFEALFPERTGRSATVSNREGWDAGLAAADRAELTMRQRLPR
;
A
#
# COMPACT_ATOMS: atom_id res chain seq x y z
N MET A 1 20.67 28.69 37.72
CA MET A 1 20.03 28.17 36.50
C MET A 1 20.84 28.71 35.34
N THR A 2 21.87 27.98 34.94
CA THR A 2 22.71 28.34 33.79
C THR A 2 21.95 28.02 32.52
N ASP A 3 21.61 29.06 31.77
CA ASP A 3 21.12 28.99 30.40
C ASP A 3 22.28 28.51 29.53
N SER A 4 22.48 27.20 29.46
CA SER A 4 23.46 26.57 28.58
C SER A 4 22.98 26.78 27.15
N GLY A 5 23.69 27.63 26.40
CA GLY A 5 23.36 27.93 25.01
C GLY A 5 23.25 26.68 24.11
N PRO A 6 22.73 26.84 22.88
CA PRO A 6 22.46 25.72 21.97
C PRO A 6 23.69 24.84 21.77
N SER A 7 23.50 23.53 21.82
CA SER A 7 24.57 22.55 21.60
C SER A 7 25.08 22.61 20.15
N PRO A 8 26.27 22.07 19.85
CA PRO A 8 26.75 21.95 18.48
C PRO A 8 25.78 21.20 17.55
N VAL A 9 25.04 20.23 18.08
CA VAL A 9 24.00 19.49 17.34
C VAL A 9 22.82 20.41 17.02
N ASP A 10 22.37 21.24 17.96
CA ASP A 10 21.29 22.21 17.72
C ASP A 10 21.65 23.22 16.64
N TYR A 11 22.92 23.62 16.53
CA TYR A 11 23.38 24.48 15.45
C TYR A 11 23.36 23.75 14.09
N ALA A 12 23.81 22.49 14.06
CA ALA A 12 23.76 21.67 12.85
C ALA A 12 22.31 21.46 12.37
N GLU A 13 21.37 21.17 13.28
CA GLU A 13 19.94 21.08 12.95
C GLU A 13 19.40 22.38 12.33
N ARG A 14 19.81 23.55 12.85
CA ARG A 14 19.44 24.85 12.26
C ARG A 14 19.98 25.05 10.85
N MET A 15 21.21 24.62 10.56
CA MET A 15 21.76 24.69 9.20
C MET A 15 20.96 23.81 8.23
N PHE A 16 20.58 22.60 8.65
CA PHE A 16 19.70 21.74 7.84
C PHE A 16 18.31 22.35 7.65
N HIS A 17 17.74 22.99 8.67
CA HIS A 17 16.49 23.72 8.52
C HIS A 17 16.59 24.83 7.46
N GLU A 18 17.68 25.58 7.46
CA GLU A 18 17.93 26.58 6.42
C GLU A 18 18.06 25.96 5.02
N ALA A 19 18.78 24.83 4.90
CA ALA A 19 18.90 24.10 3.64
C ALA A 19 17.52 23.64 3.12
N VAL A 20 16.66 23.13 4.00
CA VAL A 20 15.28 22.73 3.68
C VAL A 20 14.43 23.91 3.21
N LEU A 21 14.55 25.09 3.84
CA LEU A 21 13.87 26.30 3.38
C LEU A 21 14.34 26.73 1.98
N CYS A 22 15.63 26.57 1.67
CA CYS A 22 16.15 26.87 0.33
C CYS A 22 15.55 25.94 -0.72
N LEU A 23 15.45 24.63 -0.43
CA LEU A 23 14.82 23.65 -1.32
C LEU A 23 13.35 24.01 -1.60
N ARG A 24 12.58 24.36 -0.56
CA ARG A 24 11.18 24.76 -0.68
C ARG A 24 10.96 26.00 -1.53
N ASN A 25 11.88 26.96 -1.43
CA ASN A 25 11.80 28.21 -2.17
C ASN A 25 12.41 28.12 -3.58
N GLY A 26 13.04 26.98 -3.93
CA GLY A 26 13.78 26.83 -5.18
C GLY A 26 15.05 27.70 -5.27
N ASP A 27 15.60 28.14 -4.13
CA ASP A 27 16.81 28.98 -4.10
C ASP A 27 18.09 28.13 -4.13
N GLU A 28 18.43 27.63 -5.32
CA GLU A 28 19.61 26.79 -5.55
C GLU A 28 20.93 27.49 -5.17
N ARG A 29 20.97 28.82 -5.26
CA ARG A 29 22.18 29.60 -4.92
C ARG A 29 22.40 29.60 -3.42
N ARG A 30 21.34 29.90 -2.64
CA ARG A 30 21.42 29.86 -1.18
C ARG A 30 21.65 28.44 -0.68
N TYR A 31 20.98 27.45 -1.28
CA TYR A 31 21.17 26.05 -0.94
C TYR A 31 22.64 25.62 -1.04
N ARG A 32 23.31 25.92 -2.17
CA ARG A 32 24.75 25.60 -2.34
C ARG A 32 25.64 26.25 -1.28
N LEU A 33 25.31 27.47 -0.85
CA LEU A 33 26.05 28.16 0.20
C LEU A 33 25.87 27.49 1.57
N VAL A 34 24.63 27.18 1.95
CA VAL A 34 24.33 26.50 3.22
C VAL A 34 24.92 25.08 3.24
N ARG A 35 24.79 24.33 2.13
CA ARG A 35 25.45 23.03 1.95
C ARG A 35 26.97 23.13 2.16
N GLY A 36 27.61 24.14 1.58
CA GLY A 36 29.04 24.41 1.79
C GLY A 36 29.40 24.70 3.24
N GLN A 37 28.53 25.39 3.99
CA GLN A 37 28.70 25.65 5.42
C GLN A 37 28.54 24.37 6.26
N ILE A 38 27.57 23.50 5.92
CA ILE A 38 27.39 22.21 6.59
C ILE A 38 28.64 21.33 6.40
N LEU A 39 29.20 21.30 5.19
CA LEU A 39 30.36 20.47 4.86
C LEU A 39 31.68 20.97 5.45
N THR A 40 31.85 22.28 5.60
CA THR A 40 33.07 22.89 6.15
C THR A 40 32.95 23.24 7.63
N SER A 41 31.81 22.89 8.26
CA SER A 41 31.53 23.24 9.65
C SER A 41 32.59 22.69 10.60
N SER A 42 33.13 23.55 11.46
CA SER A 42 34.05 23.17 12.54
C SER A 42 33.32 22.88 13.86
N LEU A 43 31.99 22.71 13.83
CA LEU A 43 31.27 22.15 14.97
C LEU A 43 31.95 20.82 15.33
N GLY A 44 32.31 20.64 16.61
CA GLY A 44 33.19 19.55 17.08
C GLY A 44 32.91 18.21 16.39
N GLU A 45 33.99 17.46 16.11
CA GLU A 45 34.23 16.48 15.02
C GLU A 45 33.08 15.57 14.52
N GLN A 46 31.92 15.48 15.19
CA GLN A 46 30.81 14.59 14.85
C GLN A 46 29.41 15.23 14.98
N ALA A 47 29.29 16.53 15.31
CA ALA A 47 28.00 17.15 15.59
C ALA A 47 27.03 17.15 14.39
N VAL A 48 27.57 17.33 13.17
CA VAL A 48 26.77 17.28 11.93
C VAL A 48 26.30 15.85 11.64
N ASP A 49 27.10 14.83 11.97
CA ASP A 49 26.78 13.42 11.71
C ASP A 49 25.63 12.95 12.60
N VAL A 50 25.70 13.29 13.88
CA VAL A 50 24.60 13.06 14.82
C VAL A 50 23.35 13.82 14.41
N ALA A 51 23.48 15.09 14.02
CA ALA A 51 22.34 15.89 13.59
C ALA A 51 21.64 15.28 12.38
N MET A 52 22.37 14.70 11.42
CA MET A 52 21.76 14.01 10.27
C MET A 52 20.89 12.84 10.71
N LEU A 53 21.41 11.94 11.55
CA LEU A 53 20.64 10.78 12.02
C LEU A 53 19.43 11.22 12.86
N VAL A 54 19.63 12.17 13.79
CA VAL A 54 18.55 12.72 14.63
C VAL A 54 17.43 13.35 13.78
N LEU A 55 17.78 14.10 12.73
CA LEU A 55 16.79 14.71 11.82
C LEU A 55 16.02 13.65 11.03
N LEU A 56 16.71 12.58 10.59
CA LEU A 56 16.07 11.47 9.89
C LEU A 56 15.11 10.70 10.82
N GLU A 57 15.53 10.35 12.03
CA GLU A 57 14.69 9.67 13.03
C GLU A 57 13.49 10.53 13.44
N LYS A 58 13.68 11.84 13.67
CA LYS A 58 12.58 12.80 13.90
C LYS A 58 11.61 12.83 12.72
N GLY A 59 12.13 12.75 11.50
CA GLY A 59 11.35 12.68 10.26
C GLY A 59 10.50 11.42 10.15
N VAL A 60 11.10 10.25 10.42
CA VAL A 60 10.41 8.96 10.46
C VAL A 60 9.35 8.94 11.57
N GLN A 61 9.67 9.39 12.77
CA GLN A 61 8.71 9.49 13.87
C GLN A 61 7.52 10.39 13.50
N ARG A 62 7.77 11.51 12.80
CA ARG A 62 6.70 12.38 12.29
C ARG A 62 5.82 11.63 11.29
N ALA A 63 6.40 10.87 10.37
CA ALA A 63 5.63 10.07 9.41
C ALA A 63 4.78 9.00 10.12
N TRP A 64 5.34 8.30 11.11
CA TRP A 64 4.60 7.32 11.91
C TRP A 64 3.44 7.96 12.69
N ASN A 65 3.65 9.14 13.27
CA ASN A 65 2.58 9.92 13.92
C ASN A 65 1.51 10.41 12.93
N ALA A 66 1.87 10.55 11.66
CA ALA A 66 0.96 10.84 10.55
C ALA A 66 0.32 9.56 9.96
N ASN A 67 0.40 8.43 10.68
CA ASN A 67 -0.13 7.11 10.32
C ASN A 67 0.53 6.45 9.10
N TRP A 68 1.73 6.85 8.70
CA TRP A 68 2.51 6.12 7.68
C TRP A 68 3.11 4.85 8.27
N GLN A 69 2.90 3.71 7.63
CA GLN A 69 3.55 2.47 8.03
C GLN A 69 4.97 2.37 7.44
N PRO A 70 5.88 1.56 8.01
CA PRO A 70 7.28 1.51 7.58
C PRO A 70 7.44 1.17 6.09
N ALA A 71 6.76 0.13 5.61
CA ALA A 71 6.87 -0.31 4.22
C ALA A 71 6.34 0.74 3.23
N GLU A 72 5.24 1.41 3.59
CA GLU A 72 4.65 2.48 2.78
C GLU A 72 5.56 3.70 2.69
N LEU A 73 6.19 4.09 3.81
CA LEU A 73 7.08 5.24 3.86
C LEU A 73 8.33 5.02 3.01
N VAL A 74 9.00 3.88 3.18
CA VAL A 74 10.20 3.52 2.40
C VAL A 74 9.87 3.45 0.91
N ARG A 75 8.71 2.88 0.57
CA ARG A 75 8.22 2.83 -0.81
C ARG A 75 7.95 4.22 -1.40
N ALA A 76 7.25 5.08 -0.66
CA ALA A 76 6.95 6.44 -1.11
C ALA A 76 8.24 7.23 -1.35
N VAL A 77 9.21 7.11 -0.44
CA VAL A 77 10.55 7.71 -0.59
C VAL A 77 11.25 7.19 -1.84
N ARG A 78 11.25 5.88 -2.06
CA ARG A 78 11.85 5.27 -3.26
C ARG A 78 11.22 5.76 -4.56
N ARG A 79 9.91 5.97 -4.54
CA ARG A 79 9.13 6.46 -5.68
C ARG A 79 9.42 7.92 -5.98
N THR A 80 9.53 8.75 -4.95
CA THR A 80 9.76 10.20 -5.08
C THR A 80 11.22 10.51 -5.44
N PHE A 81 12.15 9.74 -4.88
CA PHE A 81 13.59 9.90 -5.08
C PHE A 81 14.15 8.64 -5.74
N ASP A 82 14.87 7.82 -4.97
CA ASP A 82 15.57 6.64 -5.48
C ASP A 82 15.74 5.57 -4.38
N ALA A 83 16.43 4.48 -4.74
CA ALA A 83 16.70 3.38 -3.82
C ALA A 83 17.66 3.77 -2.67
N THR A 84 18.55 4.74 -2.88
CA THR A 84 19.49 5.20 -1.85
C THR A 84 18.75 5.96 -0.76
N ALA A 85 17.86 6.89 -1.14
CA ALA A 85 16.99 7.59 -0.20
C ALA A 85 16.12 6.61 0.59
N ALA A 86 15.63 5.55 -0.05
CA ALA A 86 14.85 4.51 0.62
C ALA A 86 15.66 3.77 1.69
N LEU A 87 16.93 3.43 1.41
CA LEU A 87 17.84 2.82 2.38
C LEU A 87 18.10 3.72 3.59
N ILE A 88 18.31 5.02 3.37
CA ILE A 88 18.50 6.01 4.46
C ILE A 88 17.29 6.02 5.40
N VAL A 89 16.07 5.93 4.85
CA VAL A 89 14.84 5.91 5.64
C VAL A 89 14.63 4.56 6.34
N THR A 90 15.02 3.45 5.72
CA THR A 90 15.06 2.13 6.37
C THR A 90 16.00 2.14 7.56
N ASP A 91 17.20 2.70 7.42
CA ASP A 91 18.18 2.82 8.50
C ASP A 91 17.64 3.72 9.62
N ALA A 92 17.06 4.88 9.29
CA ALA A 92 16.44 5.76 10.28
C ALA A 92 15.27 5.08 11.02
N ALA A 93 14.46 4.26 10.33
CA ALA A 93 13.43 3.45 10.96
C ALA A 93 14.02 2.39 11.90
N ALA A 94 15.13 1.76 11.53
CA ALA A 94 15.84 0.80 12.37
C ALA A 94 16.41 1.47 13.64
N GLY A 95 17.01 2.65 13.49
CA GLY A 95 17.56 3.45 14.59
C GLY A 95 16.48 3.85 15.60
N LEU A 96 15.38 4.40 15.09
CA LEU A 96 14.21 4.80 15.88
C LEU A 96 13.56 3.59 16.57
N SER A 97 13.50 2.43 15.91
CA SER A 97 12.88 1.21 16.46
C SER A 97 13.54 0.72 17.75
N ARG A 98 14.82 1.02 17.97
CA ARG A 98 15.54 0.66 19.21
C ARG A 98 14.96 1.31 20.46
N ALA A 99 14.17 2.38 20.32
CA ALA A 99 13.54 3.08 21.43
C ALA A 99 12.28 2.36 21.97
N PHE A 100 11.77 1.34 21.26
CA PHE A 100 10.54 0.63 21.62
C PHE A 100 10.84 -0.80 22.08
N THR A 101 10.06 -1.28 23.05
CA THR A 101 10.06 -2.69 23.42
C THR A 101 9.15 -3.49 22.50
N ALA A 102 9.34 -4.81 22.41
CA ALA A 102 8.51 -5.68 21.58
C ALA A 102 7.01 -5.62 21.94
N GLU A 103 6.66 -5.32 23.20
CA GLU A 103 5.27 -5.15 23.64
C GLU A 103 4.62 -3.85 23.14
N GLN A 104 5.43 -2.86 22.77
CA GLN A 104 4.99 -1.57 22.26
C GLN A 104 4.84 -1.54 20.74
N VAL A 105 5.22 -2.62 20.04
CA VAL A 105 5.22 -2.73 18.58
C VAL A 105 4.16 -3.74 18.17
N ASP A 106 3.22 -3.32 17.32
CA ASP A 106 2.23 -4.24 16.76
C ASP A 106 2.92 -5.31 15.87
N PRO A 107 2.51 -6.59 15.92
CA PRO A 107 3.11 -7.64 15.09
C PRO A 107 3.11 -7.34 13.58
N ARG A 108 2.08 -6.66 13.06
CA ARG A 108 2.01 -6.25 11.64
C ARG A 108 3.06 -5.17 11.33
N TRP A 109 3.34 -4.31 12.31
CA TRP A 109 4.38 -3.29 12.21
C TRP A 109 5.78 -3.91 12.21
N GLN A 110 6.02 -4.86 13.13
CA GLN A 110 7.28 -5.61 13.19
C GLN A 110 7.54 -6.38 11.90
N ALA A 111 6.52 -7.07 11.36
CA ALA A 111 6.64 -7.82 10.11
C ALA A 111 7.09 -6.93 8.93
N GLN A 112 6.66 -5.67 8.88
CA GLN A 112 7.14 -4.73 7.86
C GLN A 112 8.58 -4.30 8.07
N LEU A 113 9.00 -4.06 9.32
CA LEU A 113 10.40 -3.75 9.62
C LEU A 113 11.30 -4.93 9.25
N ASP A 114 10.86 -6.15 9.50
CA ASP A 114 11.57 -7.39 9.14
C ASP A 114 11.66 -7.55 7.61
N GLU A 115 10.56 -7.33 6.87
CA GLU A 115 10.56 -7.38 5.40
C GLU A 115 11.52 -6.34 4.79
N LEU A 116 11.60 -5.15 5.39
CA LEU A 116 12.52 -4.10 5.00
C LEU A 116 13.98 -4.39 5.38
N ASN A 117 14.24 -5.41 6.20
CA ASN A 117 15.52 -5.65 6.86
C ASN A 117 16.00 -4.40 7.64
N ALA A 118 15.08 -3.73 8.34
CA ALA A 118 15.36 -2.53 9.12
C ALA A 118 16.15 -2.87 10.40
N VAL A 119 17.46 -3.08 10.24
CA VAL A 119 18.40 -3.42 11.31
C VAL A 119 19.50 -2.38 11.40
N ALA A 120 19.76 -1.88 12.61
CA ALA A 120 20.86 -0.96 12.85
C ALA A 120 22.21 -1.69 12.74
N TRP A 121 22.88 -1.52 11.61
CA TRP A 121 24.13 -2.21 11.26
C TRP A 121 25.39 -1.40 11.57
N TRP A 122 25.26 -0.11 11.87
CA TRP A 122 26.38 0.79 12.18
C TRP A 122 26.87 0.63 13.62
N SER A 123 28.12 1.00 13.86
CA SER A 123 28.78 0.80 15.17
C SER A 123 28.22 1.66 16.31
N ASP A 124 28.03 2.96 16.05
CA ASP A 124 27.38 3.91 16.94
C ASP A 124 26.77 5.07 16.14
N ASP A 125 25.87 5.84 16.75
CA ASP A 125 25.11 6.90 16.07
C ASP A 125 25.99 8.05 15.55
N PHE A 126 27.23 8.21 16.06
CA PHE A 126 28.20 9.17 15.53
C PHE A 126 28.89 8.62 14.26
N ALA A 127 28.98 7.30 14.12
CA ALA A 127 29.62 6.63 13.00
C ALA A 127 28.71 6.43 11.78
N TYR A 128 27.39 6.48 11.96
CA TYR A 128 26.39 6.21 10.92
C TYR A 128 26.70 6.90 9.58
N ALA A 129 26.88 8.22 9.59
CA ALA A 129 27.10 8.98 8.35
C ALA A 129 28.36 8.53 7.58
N ARG A 130 29.46 8.32 8.30
CA ARG A 130 30.73 7.86 7.72
C ARG A 130 30.62 6.44 7.17
N GLU A 131 30.00 5.56 7.95
CA GLU A 131 29.85 4.15 7.57
C GLU A 131 28.89 4.01 6.40
N PHE A 132 27.77 4.74 6.37
CA PHE A 132 26.82 4.77 5.27
C PHE A 132 27.48 5.20 3.96
N VAL A 133 28.20 6.33 3.98
CA VAL A 133 28.95 6.87 2.83
C VAL A 133 29.97 5.84 2.32
N THR A 134 30.67 5.15 3.22
CA THR A 134 31.65 4.11 2.86
C THR A 134 30.99 2.87 2.24
N THR A 135 29.94 2.35 2.88
CA THR A 135 29.21 1.16 2.46
C THR A 135 28.54 1.35 1.11
N HIS A 136 27.90 2.50 0.89
CA HIS A 136 27.14 2.81 -0.32
C HIS A 136 27.94 3.58 -1.39
N ARG A 137 29.22 3.85 -1.13
CA ARG A 137 30.15 4.56 -2.04
C ARG A 137 29.64 5.94 -2.48
N LEU A 138 29.04 6.66 -1.54
CA LEU A 138 28.63 8.04 -1.74
C LEU A 138 29.75 9.00 -1.31
N ASP A 139 29.60 10.27 -1.61
CA ASP A 139 30.31 11.35 -0.92
C ASP A 139 29.46 11.95 0.21
N ARG A 140 30.12 12.65 1.13
CA ARG A 140 29.44 13.28 2.28
C ARG A 140 28.43 14.33 1.86
N GLY A 141 28.70 15.04 0.76
CA GLY A 141 27.80 16.02 0.21
C GLY A 141 26.51 15.40 -0.32
N GLU A 142 26.58 14.26 -1.00
CA GLU A 142 25.42 13.50 -1.44
C GLU A 142 24.53 13.09 -0.26
N LEU A 143 25.13 12.61 0.86
CA LEU A 143 24.37 12.30 2.06
C LEU A 143 23.68 13.55 2.66
N VAL A 144 24.37 14.69 2.72
CA VAL A 144 23.77 15.96 3.16
C VAL A 144 22.60 16.36 2.26
N ASP A 145 22.73 16.15 0.95
CA ASP A 145 21.67 16.45 -0.01
C ASP A 145 20.45 15.54 0.22
N TYR A 146 20.67 14.23 0.38
CA TYR A 146 19.60 13.28 0.73
C TYR A 146 18.91 13.64 2.04
N VAL A 147 19.65 13.97 3.10
CA VAL A 147 19.06 14.35 4.40
C VAL A 147 18.19 15.60 4.25
N ALA A 148 18.67 16.64 3.57
CA ALA A 148 17.88 17.85 3.34
C ALA A 148 16.60 17.56 2.52
N MET A 149 16.70 16.74 1.47
CA MET A 149 15.57 16.35 0.63
C MET A 149 14.54 15.50 1.40
N LEU A 150 14.99 14.57 2.23
CA LEU A 150 14.13 13.71 3.05
C LEU A 150 13.43 14.50 4.15
N VAL A 151 14.14 15.39 4.85
CA VAL A 151 13.53 16.27 5.87
C VAL A 151 12.48 17.17 5.23
N GLU A 152 12.75 17.72 4.03
CA GLU A 152 11.76 18.48 3.27
C GLU A 152 10.51 17.65 2.93
N LEU A 153 10.71 16.41 2.47
CA LEU A 153 9.64 15.46 2.17
C LEU A 153 8.77 15.17 3.41
N PHE A 154 9.39 14.84 4.55
CA PHE A 154 8.68 14.51 5.80
C PHE A 154 7.81 15.68 6.31
N LEU A 155 8.19 16.92 6.02
CA LEU A 155 7.39 18.10 6.35
C LEU A 155 6.16 18.29 5.45
N ARG A 156 6.09 17.60 4.29
CA ARG A 156 4.97 17.64 3.34
C ARG A 156 4.08 16.41 3.39
N LEU A 157 4.47 15.36 4.11
CA LEU A 157 3.66 14.15 4.19
C LEU A 157 2.26 14.47 4.76
N PRO A 158 1.19 14.00 4.11
CA PRO A 158 -0.18 14.14 4.60
C PRO A 158 -0.39 13.27 5.84
N GLN A 159 -1.39 13.62 6.63
CA GLN A 159 -1.99 12.71 7.60
C GLN A 159 -2.75 11.62 6.82
N LEU A 160 -2.46 10.35 7.10
CA LEU A 160 -3.20 9.22 6.54
C LEU A 160 -4.21 8.66 7.54
N GLU A 161 -5.11 7.81 7.07
CA GLU A 161 -6.07 7.09 7.90
C GLU A 161 -5.33 6.09 8.81
N LEU A 162 -5.81 5.90 10.04
CA LEU A 162 -5.21 4.96 10.98
C LEU A 162 -5.55 3.52 10.58
N VAL A 163 -4.53 2.73 10.24
CA VAL A 163 -4.65 1.28 9.99
C VAL A 163 -4.17 0.50 11.21
N VAL A 164 -2.91 0.72 11.59
CA VAL A 164 -2.26 0.16 12.78
C VAL A 164 -1.67 1.32 13.58
N PRO A 165 -1.81 1.35 14.92
CA PRO A 165 -1.16 2.36 15.76
C PRO A 165 0.37 2.28 15.63
N ALA A 166 1.00 3.45 15.56
CA ALA A 166 2.46 3.54 15.59
C ALA A 166 3.04 3.00 16.91
N PRO A 167 4.29 2.50 16.91
CA PRO A 167 4.97 2.05 18.12
C PRO A 167 4.91 3.08 19.25
N GLY A 168 4.61 2.60 20.46
CA GLY A 168 4.51 3.44 21.65
C GLY A 168 3.24 4.32 21.73
N ALA A 169 2.39 4.35 20.71
CA ALA A 169 1.05 4.89 20.85
C ALA A 169 0.25 4.00 21.81
N ALA A 170 -0.59 4.61 22.67
CA ALA A 170 -1.53 3.83 23.45
C ALA A 170 -2.40 3.03 22.46
N PRO A 171 -2.54 1.70 22.65
CA PRO A 171 -3.39 0.91 21.77
C PRO A 171 -4.76 1.60 21.74
N PRO A 172 -5.39 1.76 20.56
CA PRO A 172 -6.73 2.30 20.51
C PRO A 172 -7.58 1.48 21.48
N ARG A 173 -8.50 2.14 22.17
CA ARG A 173 -9.45 1.51 23.11
C ARG A 173 -10.46 0.66 22.32
N ARG A 174 -9.99 -0.25 21.48
CA ARG A 174 -10.74 -1.39 20.98
C ARG A 174 -10.79 -2.38 22.12
N VAL A 175 -11.99 -2.86 22.42
CA VAL A 175 -12.17 -4.03 23.28
C VAL A 175 -11.22 -5.11 22.74
N PRO A 176 -10.44 -5.80 23.58
CA PRO A 176 -9.54 -6.83 23.10
C PRO A 176 -10.34 -7.83 22.27
N ARG A 177 -10.16 -7.81 20.95
CA ARG A 177 -10.55 -8.94 20.13
C ARG A 177 -9.59 -10.03 20.54
N GLN A 178 -10.06 -10.95 21.38
CA GLN A 178 -9.33 -12.18 21.64
C GLN A 178 -9.01 -12.77 20.27
N ALA A 179 -7.72 -12.96 19.99
CA ALA A 179 -7.29 -13.79 18.89
C ALA A 179 -7.88 -15.19 19.12
N ARG A 180 -9.04 -15.39 18.55
CA ARG A 180 -9.53 -16.69 18.12
C ARG A 180 -10.15 -16.47 16.74
N PRO A 181 -9.36 -16.53 15.66
CA PRO A 181 -9.91 -17.25 14.53
C PRO A 181 -10.32 -18.61 15.10
N GLY A 182 -11.61 -18.93 15.07
CA GLY A 182 -11.96 -20.33 15.20
C GLY A 182 -11.20 -21.07 14.10
N ASP A 183 -10.64 -22.25 14.39
CA ASP A 183 -9.92 -23.08 13.42
C ASP A 183 -10.58 -23.11 12.02
N GLY A 184 -11.92 -22.99 11.95
CA GLY A 184 -12.68 -22.93 10.71
C GLY A 184 -12.44 -21.69 9.83
N GLN A 185 -12.29 -20.48 10.38
CA GLN A 185 -12.08 -19.26 9.59
C GLN A 185 -10.68 -19.23 8.97
N GLU A 186 -9.66 -19.58 9.76
CA GLU A 186 -8.27 -19.67 9.28
C GLU A 186 -8.14 -20.76 8.21
N ARG A 187 -8.77 -21.94 8.40
CA ARG A 187 -8.83 -22.98 7.38
C ARG A 187 -9.55 -22.55 6.10
N GLN A 188 -10.57 -21.70 6.18
CA GLN A 188 -11.25 -21.16 5.00
C GLN A 188 -10.33 -20.21 4.23
N LEU A 189 -9.65 -19.28 4.92
CA LEU A 189 -8.70 -18.37 4.29
C LEU A 189 -7.51 -19.12 3.68
N ASP A 190 -6.99 -20.15 4.34
CA ASP A 190 -5.93 -21.01 3.79
C ASP A 190 -6.40 -21.75 2.54
N ARG A 191 -7.65 -22.23 2.53
CA ARG A 191 -8.26 -22.83 1.34
C ARG A 191 -8.37 -21.84 0.20
N ILE A 192 -8.73 -20.59 0.49
CA ILE A 192 -8.84 -19.53 -0.51
C ILE A 192 -7.46 -19.17 -1.07
N ARG A 193 -6.46 -18.97 -0.20
CA ARG A 193 -5.06 -18.78 -0.60
C ARG A 193 -4.57 -19.93 -1.47
N ALA A 194 -4.90 -21.17 -1.12
CA ALA A 194 -4.53 -22.33 -1.93
C ALA A 194 -5.20 -22.36 -3.31
N LEU A 195 -6.46 -21.91 -3.42
CA LEU A 195 -7.15 -21.77 -4.71
C LEU A 195 -6.47 -20.68 -5.56
N LEU A 196 -6.19 -19.52 -4.98
CA LEU A 196 -5.53 -18.42 -5.68
C LEU A 196 -4.10 -18.80 -6.11
N ALA A 197 -3.34 -19.49 -5.25
CA ALA A 197 -2.03 -20.01 -5.61
C ALA A 197 -2.11 -20.99 -6.79
N LYS A 198 -3.15 -21.84 -6.85
CA LYS A 198 -3.38 -22.70 -8.01
C LYS A 198 -3.73 -21.90 -9.25
N ALA A 199 -4.58 -20.88 -9.12
CA ALA A 199 -4.94 -19.98 -10.20
C ALA A 199 -3.71 -19.30 -10.81
N GLU A 200 -2.74 -18.94 -9.96
CA GLU A 200 -1.48 -18.39 -10.41
C GLU A 200 -0.57 -19.46 -11.01
N SER A 201 -0.51 -20.66 -10.45
CA SER A 201 0.46 -21.67 -10.91
C SER A 201 0.11 -22.34 -12.24
N THR A 202 -1.17 -22.39 -12.61
CA THR A 202 -1.61 -23.10 -13.81
C THR A 202 -1.26 -22.35 -15.09
N THR A 203 -0.93 -23.10 -16.13
CA THR A 203 -0.76 -22.59 -17.51
C THR A 203 -2.07 -22.58 -18.28
N PHE A 204 -3.14 -23.17 -17.73
CA PHE A 204 -4.45 -23.24 -18.36
C PHE A 204 -5.34 -22.09 -17.86
N GLU A 205 -5.65 -21.15 -18.75
CA GLU A 205 -6.43 -19.95 -18.42
C GLU A 205 -7.83 -20.27 -17.84
N GLU A 206 -8.50 -21.31 -18.35
CA GLU A 206 -9.81 -21.78 -17.85
C GLU A 206 -9.73 -22.33 -16.42
N GLU A 207 -8.63 -23.00 -16.07
CA GLU A 207 -8.43 -23.53 -14.73
C GLU A 207 -8.15 -22.39 -13.73
N ALA A 208 -7.39 -21.38 -14.16
CA ALA A 208 -7.09 -20.22 -13.34
C ALA A 208 -8.36 -19.46 -12.92
N GLU A 209 -9.30 -19.29 -13.84
CA GLU A 209 -10.56 -18.63 -13.51
C GLU A 209 -11.49 -19.52 -12.70
N ALA A 210 -11.57 -20.83 -12.97
CA ALA A 210 -12.37 -21.72 -12.13
C ALA A 210 -11.92 -21.66 -10.65
N PHE A 211 -10.61 -21.60 -10.41
CA PHE A 211 -10.07 -21.40 -9.06
C PHE A 211 -10.37 -20.00 -8.50
N THR A 212 -10.24 -18.95 -9.31
CA THR A 212 -10.52 -17.56 -8.89
C THR A 212 -12.02 -17.34 -8.58
N ALA A 213 -12.91 -17.85 -9.42
CA ALA A 213 -14.36 -17.82 -9.21
C ALA A 213 -14.74 -18.61 -7.95
N LYS A 214 -14.11 -19.77 -7.72
CA LYS A 214 -14.35 -20.52 -6.48
C LYS A 214 -13.82 -19.80 -5.24
N ALA A 215 -12.68 -19.12 -5.36
CA ALA A 215 -12.15 -18.27 -4.31
C ALA A 215 -13.11 -17.11 -3.99
N GLN A 216 -13.65 -16.43 -5.02
CA GLN A 216 -14.64 -15.37 -4.86
C GLN A 216 -15.91 -15.87 -4.17
N GLU A 217 -16.45 -17.03 -4.58
CA GLU A 217 -17.64 -17.62 -3.95
C GLU A 217 -17.39 -17.92 -2.46
N LEU A 218 -16.23 -18.48 -2.12
CA LEU A 218 -15.87 -18.76 -0.73
C LEU A 218 -15.67 -17.48 0.08
N MET A 219 -15.08 -16.43 -0.51
CA MET A 219 -14.93 -15.12 0.12
C MET A 219 -16.28 -14.45 0.39
N ALA A 220 -17.19 -14.46 -0.59
CA ALA A 220 -18.52 -13.90 -0.43
C ALA A 220 -19.30 -14.61 0.71
N ARG A 221 -19.25 -15.94 0.78
CA ARG A 221 -19.85 -16.72 1.88
C ARG A 221 -19.19 -16.39 3.23
N HIS A 222 -17.86 -16.34 3.27
CA HIS A 222 -17.10 -16.00 4.47
C HIS A 222 -17.46 -14.61 5.01
N SER A 223 -17.55 -13.61 4.12
CA SER A 223 -17.97 -12.24 4.45
C SER A 223 -19.37 -12.20 5.08
N ILE A 224 -20.34 -12.93 4.52
CA ILE A 224 -21.70 -13.02 5.07
C ILE A 224 -21.69 -13.70 6.44
N ASP A 225 -20.98 -14.82 6.59
CA ASP A 225 -20.88 -15.54 7.87
C ASP A 225 -20.23 -14.66 8.95
N ALA A 226 -19.18 -13.90 8.59
CA ALA A 226 -18.55 -12.92 9.47
C ALA A 226 -19.51 -11.79 9.86
N ALA A 227 -20.32 -11.30 8.91
CA ALA A 227 -21.34 -10.29 9.17
C ALA A 227 -22.41 -10.79 10.16
N ARG A 228 -22.85 -12.04 10.01
CA ARG A 228 -23.82 -12.68 10.92
C ARG A 228 -23.27 -12.84 12.32
N LEU A 229 -22.02 -13.29 12.44
CA LEU A 229 -21.36 -13.46 13.73
C LEU A 229 -21.23 -12.12 14.45
N ALA A 230 -20.77 -11.07 13.76
CA ALA A 230 -20.65 -9.73 14.32
C ALA A 230 -22.00 -9.17 14.80
N ALA A 231 -23.07 -9.40 14.04
CA ALA A 231 -24.42 -8.98 14.44
C ALA A 231 -24.93 -9.74 15.68
N ALA A 232 -24.66 -11.04 15.77
CA ALA A 232 -25.05 -11.87 16.92
C ALA A 232 -24.30 -11.49 18.21
N GLU A 233 -23.06 -11.06 18.10
CA GLU A 233 -22.22 -10.60 19.22
C GLU A 233 -22.57 -9.18 19.69
N GLY A 234 -23.54 -8.50 19.04
CA GLY A 234 -23.87 -7.10 19.32
C GLY A 234 -22.71 -6.15 18.96
N GLY A 235 -21.86 -6.57 18.02
CA GLY A 235 -20.62 -5.90 17.68
C GLY A 235 -20.84 -4.48 17.16
N THR A 236 -20.03 -3.55 17.67
CA THR A 236 -19.94 -2.15 17.23
C THR A 236 -18.83 -1.91 16.20
N ASP A 237 -18.22 -2.97 15.67
CA ASP A 237 -17.11 -2.83 14.73
C ASP A 237 -17.65 -2.29 13.40
N GLY A 238 -17.35 -1.03 13.12
CA GLY A 238 -17.64 -0.38 11.85
C GLY A 238 -16.58 -0.69 10.78
N PRO A 239 -16.72 -0.09 9.58
CA PRO A 239 -15.74 -0.22 8.52
C PRO A 239 -14.32 0.15 8.99
N ALA A 240 -13.35 -0.65 8.55
CA ALA A 240 -11.93 -0.44 8.72
C ALA A 240 -11.30 0.05 7.40
N VAL A 241 -9.98 0.24 7.44
CA VAL A 241 -9.20 0.73 6.31
C VAL A 241 -8.05 -0.23 6.03
N LEU A 242 -7.85 -0.55 4.76
CA LEU A 242 -6.68 -1.23 4.22
C LEU A 242 -5.96 -0.30 3.24
N ARG A 243 -4.63 -0.24 3.29
CA ARG A 243 -3.85 0.50 2.29
C ARG A 243 -3.06 -0.44 1.41
N ILE A 244 -3.28 -0.33 0.10
CA ILE A 244 -2.66 -1.16 -0.92
C ILE A 244 -1.76 -0.29 -1.80
N PRO A 245 -0.46 -0.59 -1.88
CA PRO A 245 0.44 0.11 -2.77
C PRO A 245 0.17 -0.20 -4.25
N VAL A 246 0.11 0.82 -5.11
CA VAL A 246 -0.05 0.69 -6.57
C VAL A 246 1.05 1.45 -7.31
N ASP A 247 1.96 0.70 -7.94
CA ASP A 247 3.13 1.25 -8.65
C ASP A 247 2.94 1.48 -10.14
N ASN A 248 3.76 2.40 -10.65
CA ASN A 248 4.11 2.47 -12.06
C ASN A 248 4.80 1.19 -12.57
N PRO A 249 4.64 0.84 -13.86
CA PRO A 249 3.77 1.48 -14.85
C PRO A 249 2.30 1.05 -14.70
N TYR A 250 1.41 1.80 -15.35
CA TYR A 250 -0.03 1.50 -15.49
C TYR A 250 -0.84 1.59 -14.18
N GLU A 251 -0.53 2.59 -13.34
CA GLU A 251 -1.26 2.84 -12.09
C GLU A 251 -2.77 2.93 -12.30
N LEU A 252 -3.23 3.74 -13.26
CA LEU A 252 -4.66 3.91 -13.46
C LEU A 252 -5.39 2.59 -13.80
N PRO A 253 -4.96 1.79 -14.79
CA PRO A 253 -5.54 0.46 -14.99
C PRO A 253 -5.48 -0.47 -13.77
N LYS A 254 -4.38 -0.44 -12.99
CA LYS A 254 -4.28 -1.24 -11.75
C LYS A 254 -5.26 -0.76 -10.69
N CYS A 255 -5.45 0.56 -10.54
CA CYS A 255 -6.44 1.13 -9.63
C CYS A 255 -7.87 0.80 -10.06
N LEU A 256 -8.15 0.75 -11.37
CA LEU A 256 -9.45 0.28 -11.87
C LEU A 256 -9.70 -1.19 -11.54
N LEU A 257 -8.68 -2.05 -11.62
CA LEU A 257 -8.78 -3.44 -11.17
C LEU A 257 -9.07 -3.51 -9.67
N LEU A 258 -8.32 -2.74 -8.86
CA LEU A 258 -8.54 -2.70 -7.42
C LEU A 258 -9.95 -2.19 -7.07
N GLN A 259 -10.43 -1.14 -7.75
CA GLN A 259 -11.77 -0.61 -7.56
C GLN A 259 -12.83 -1.66 -7.92
N ALA A 260 -12.68 -2.34 -9.05
CA ALA A 260 -13.59 -3.41 -9.45
C ALA A 260 -13.64 -4.57 -8.43
N VAL A 261 -12.47 -4.95 -7.89
CA VAL A 261 -12.39 -5.97 -6.82
C VAL A 261 -13.03 -5.46 -5.52
N ALA A 262 -12.80 -4.20 -5.15
CA ALA A 262 -13.39 -3.58 -3.97
C ALA A 262 -14.93 -3.53 -4.06
N GLU A 263 -15.46 -3.03 -5.17
CA GLU A 263 -16.91 -2.94 -5.40
C GLU A 263 -17.58 -4.32 -5.35
N ALA A 264 -16.98 -5.34 -5.99
CA ALA A 264 -17.47 -6.71 -5.95
C ALA A 264 -17.46 -7.35 -4.55
N ASN A 265 -16.70 -6.76 -3.61
CA ASN A 265 -16.62 -7.18 -2.22
C ASN A 265 -17.15 -6.08 -1.27
N ARG A 266 -18.12 -5.26 -1.69
CA ARG A 266 -18.81 -4.27 -0.84
C ARG A 266 -17.88 -3.27 -0.14
N CYS A 267 -16.77 -2.94 -0.78
CA CYS A 267 -15.79 -1.96 -0.32
C CYS A 267 -15.70 -0.79 -1.29
N HIS A 268 -15.15 0.34 -0.83
CA HIS A 268 -14.79 1.47 -1.67
C HIS A 268 -13.28 1.65 -1.72
N ALA A 269 -12.74 2.05 -2.86
CA ALA A 269 -11.32 2.34 -3.03
C ALA A 269 -11.10 3.77 -3.52
N VAL A 270 -10.07 4.44 -2.98
CA VAL A 270 -9.60 5.75 -3.45
C VAL A 270 -8.09 5.70 -3.66
N PHE A 271 -7.61 6.32 -4.74
CA PHE A 271 -6.19 6.32 -5.08
C PHE A 271 -5.53 7.67 -4.84
N MET A 272 -4.52 7.67 -3.97
CA MET A 272 -3.63 8.80 -3.73
C MET A 272 -2.42 8.74 -4.66
N LYS A 273 -2.59 9.32 -5.86
CA LYS A 273 -1.61 9.26 -6.96
C LYS A 273 -0.21 9.74 -6.60
N GLU A 274 -0.11 10.79 -5.80
CA GLU A 274 1.19 11.38 -5.41
C GLU A 274 2.10 10.32 -4.78
N TRP A 275 1.53 9.48 -3.92
CA TRP A 275 2.27 8.47 -3.16
C TRP A 275 2.17 7.05 -3.74
N GLY A 276 1.30 6.83 -4.73
CA GLY A 276 1.07 5.50 -5.27
C GLY A 276 0.44 4.55 -4.24
N LEU A 277 -0.49 5.08 -3.45
CA LEU A 277 -1.20 4.34 -2.40
C LEU A 277 -2.71 4.38 -2.68
N SER A 278 -3.36 3.23 -2.63
CA SER A 278 -4.81 3.12 -2.65
C SER A 278 -5.33 2.79 -1.26
N THR A 279 -6.31 3.55 -0.79
CA THR A 279 -7.00 3.28 0.47
C THR A 279 -8.33 2.59 0.16
N VAL A 280 -8.56 1.44 0.77
CA VAL A 280 -9.80 0.65 0.67
C VAL A 280 -10.53 0.72 2.00
N VAL A 281 -11.83 1.04 1.95
CA VAL A 281 -12.72 1.15 3.10
C VAL A 281 -13.76 0.04 3.00
N GLY A 282 -13.90 -0.74 4.08
CA GLY A 282 -14.75 -1.92 4.11
C GLY A 282 -14.69 -2.63 5.46
N PHE A 283 -15.44 -3.70 5.64
CA PHE A 283 -15.30 -4.53 6.84
C PHE A 283 -14.15 -5.52 6.69
N GLU A 284 -13.55 -5.96 7.80
CA GLU A 284 -12.30 -6.76 7.78
C GLU A 284 -12.34 -7.96 6.81
N ALA A 285 -13.39 -8.79 6.85
CA ALA A 285 -13.51 -9.95 5.96
C ALA A 285 -13.58 -9.57 4.47
N ASP A 286 -14.19 -8.43 4.17
CA ASP A 286 -14.26 -7.89 2.81
C ASP A 286 -12.89 -7.31 2.39
N LEU A 287 -12.18 -6.62 3.30
CA LEU A 287 -10.83 -6.10 3.06
C LEU A 287 -9.82 -7.22 2.79
N GLU A 288 -9.87 -8.31 3.56
CA GLU A 288 -9.05 -9.51 3.34
C GLU A 288 -9.30 -10.14 1.97
N ALA A 289 -10.57 -10.19 1.54
CA ALA A 289 -10.92 -10.67 0.20
C ALA A 289 -10.30 -9.76 -0.88
N VAL A 290 -10.43 -8.43 -0.72
CA VAL A 290 -9.88 -7.45 -1.67
C VAL A 290 -8.36 -7.59 -1.80
N GLU A 291 -7.63 -7.69 -0.69
CA GLU A 291 -6.17 -7.83 -0.70
C GLU A 291 -5.70 -9.06 -1.48
N LEU A 292 -6.30 -10.22 -1.16
CA LEU A 292 -5.94 -11.50 -1.76
C LEU A 292 -6.29 -11.58 -3.24
N LEU A 293 -7.52 -11.17 -3.59
CA LEU A 293 -8.00 -11.21 -4.98
C LEU A 293 -7.26 -10.22 -5.85
N PHE A 294 -7.07 -8.98 -5.40
CA PHE A 294 -6.35 -7.97 -6.17
C PHE A 294 -4.92 -8.41 -6.47
N THR A 295 -4.21 -8.94 -5.46
CA THR A 295 -2.84 -9.41 -5.62
C THR A 295 -2.77 -10.55 -6.64
N SER A 296 -3.64 -11.55 -6.52
CA SER A 296 -3.66 -12.69 -7.45
C SER A 296 -4.05 -12.28 -8.87
N LEU A 297 -5.10 -11.48 -9.02
CA LEU A 297 -5.56 -11.00 -10.32
C LEU A 297 -4.55 -10.09 -11.01
N LEU A 298 -3.80 -9.28 -10.25
CA LEU A 298 -2.75 -8.45 -10.82
C LEU A 298 -1.58 -9.29 -11.37
N VAL A 299 -1.23 -10.38 -10.69
CA VAL A 299 -0.25 -11.36 -11.18
C VAL A 299 -0.74 -12.02 -12.47
N GLN A 300 -1.99 -12.49 -12.49
CA GLN A 300 -2.63 -13.10 -13.66
C GLN A 300 -2.68 -12.13 -14.86
N ALA A 301 -3.19 -10.91 -14.64
CA ALA A 301 -3.26 -9.87 -15.66
C ALA A 301 -1.89 -9.53 -16.26
N THR A 302 -0.86 -9.43 -15.40
CA THR A 302 0.51 -9.13 -15.84
C THR A 302 1.09 -10.25 -16.69
N ARG A 303 0.86 -11.52 -16.32
CA ARG A 303 1.30 -12.69 -17.10
C ARG A 303 0.60 -12.75 -18.46
N ALA A 304 -0.72 -12.63 -18.49
CA ALA A 304 -1.49 -12.64 -19.73
C ALA A 304 -1.08 -11.49 -20.66
N MET A 305 -0.90 -10.28 -20.11
CA MET A 305 -0.46 -9.11 -20.88
C MET A 305 0.94 -9.30 -21.47
N THR A 306 1.89 -9.83 -20.69
CA THR A 306 3.28 -9.98 -21.14
C THR A 306 3.47 -11.14 -22.12
N GLY A 307 2.62 -12.17 -22.06
CA GLY A 307 2.61 -13.29 -23.02
C GLY A 307 2.29 -12.89 -24.47
N THR A 308 1.66 -11.73 -24.70
CA THR A 308 1.29 -11.26 -26.05
C THR A 308 2.45 -10.63 -26.86
N GLY A 309 3.64 -10.48 -26.27
CA GLY A 309 4.85 -9.99 -26.94
C GLY A 309 4.86 -8.48 -27.28
N PRO A 310 5.99 -7.95 -27.79
CA PRO A 310 6.09 -6.57 -28.28
C PRO A 310 5.15 -6.32 -29.45
N ARG A 311 4.53 -5.14 -29.52
CA ARG A 311 3.60 -4.79 -30.59
C ARG A 311 4.02 -3.55 -31.38
N ALA A 312 3.73 -3.61 -32.68
CA ALA A 312 3.80 -2.49 -33.60
C ALA A 312 2.43 -2.28 -34.25
N ASP A 313 2.07 -1.03 -34.53
CA ASP A 313 0.87 -0.73 -35.30
C ASP A 313 1.03 -1.11 -36.77
N ARG A 314 -0.04 -0.93 -37.56
CA ARG A 314 -0.06 -1.20 -39.02
C ARG A 314 0.98 -0.40 -39.82
N TYR A 315 1.62 0.60 -39.21
CA TYR A 315 2.66 1.44 -39.80
C TYR A 315 4.05 1.17 -39.19
N GLY A 316 4.21 0.09 -38.41
CA GLY A 316 5.47 -0.29 -37.78
C GLY A 316 5.85 0.53 -36.54
N ARG A 317 4.96 1.38 -36.01
CA ARG A 317 5.25 2.19 -34.81
C ARG A 317 4.99 1.38 -33.56
N ASN A 318 5.90 1.45 -32.59
CA ASN A 318 5.73 0.80 -31.30
C ASN A 318 4.47 1.32 -30.58
N ASN A 319 3.47 0.45 -30.42
CA ASN A 319 2.22 0.76 -29.73
C ASN A 319 2.05 -0.03 -28.43
N THR A 320 3.13 -0.64 -27.92
CA THR A 320 3.12 -1.52 -26.74
C THR A 320 2.52 -0.82 -25.51
N ARG A 321 2.82 0.47 -25.28
CA ARG A 321 2.29 1.20 -24.12
C ARG A 321 0.78 1.38 -24.19
N SER A 322 0.23 1.81 -25.33
CA SER A 322 -1.21 2.00 -25.49
C SER A 322 -1.95 0.67 -25.50
N PHE A 323 -1.36 -0.38 -26.10
CA PHE A 323 -1.88 -1.74 -26.04
C PHE A 323 -2.00 -2.23 -24.59
N ARG A 324 -0.91 -2.19 -23.81
CA ARG A 324 -0.88 -2.66 -22.42
C ARG A 324 -1.83 -1.89 -21.51
N HIS A 325 -1.93 -0.57 -21.72
CA HIS A 325 -2.89 0.25 -20.99
C HIS A 325 -4.34 -0.18 -21.29
N SER A 326 -4.72 -0.28 -22.57
CA SER A 326 -6.05 -0.74 -22.98
C SER A 326 -6.35 -2.17 -22.55
N PHE A 327 -5.35 -3.06 -22.57
CA PHE A 327 -5.44 -4.44 -22.08
C PHE A 327 -5.83 -4.48 -20.61
N LEU A 328 -5.07 -3.79 -19.75
CA LEU A 328 -5.32 -3.82 -18.31
C LEU A 328 -6.66 -3.15 -17.95
N THR A 329 -7.05 -2.09 -18.66
CA THR A 329 -8.37 -1.47 -18.47
C THR A 329 -9.51 -2.42 -18.83
N ALA A 330 -9.43 -3.10 -19.98
CA ALA A 330 -10.43 -4.07 -20.40
C ALA A 330 -10.50 -5.28 -19.45
N TYR A 331 -9.34 -5.78 -19.03
CA TYR A 331 -9.24 -6.88 -18.06
C TYR A 331 -9.90 -6.50 -16.73
N ALA A 332 -9.59 -5.31 -16.20
CA ALA A 332 -10.19 -4.80 -14.96
C ALA A 332 -11.73 -4.73 -15.04
N GLN A 333 -12.26 -4.16 -16.12
CA GLN A 333 -13.71 -4.07 -16.31
C GLN A 333 -14.36 -5.46 -16.31
N ARG A 334 -13.83 -6.37 -17.12
CA ARG A 334 -14.46 -7.66 -17.35
C ARG A 334 -14.36 -8.60 -16.15
N VAL A 335 -13.23 -8.58 -15.44
CA VAL A 335 -13.10 -9.31 -14.16
C VAL A 335 -14.04 -8.70 -13.12
N GLY A 336 -14.19 -7.39 -13.06
CA GLY A 336 -15.16 -6.73 -12.18
C GLY A 336 -16.58 -7.24 -12.37
N GLU A 337 -17.08 -7.23 -13.61
CA GLU A 337 -18.41 -7.77 -13.95
C GLU A 337 -18.61 -9.20 -13.42
N ARG A 338 -17.58 -10.05 -13.53
CA ARG A 338 -17.62 -11.45 -13.12
C ARG A 338 -17.59 -11.63 -11.61
N LEU A 339 -16.74 -10.89 -10.91
CA LEU A 339 -16.68 -10.93 -9.45
C LEU A 339 -18.00 -10.45 -8.86
N THR A 340 -18.58 -9.36 -9.39
CA THR A 340 -19.89 -8.87 -8.99
C THR A 340 -20.97 -9.93 -9.21
N GLN A 341 -21.01 -10.55 -10.39
CA GLN A 341 -21.97 -11.62 -10.67
C GLN A 341 -21.84 -12.81 -9.71
N ALA A 342 -20.61 -13.22 -9.38
CA ALA A 342 -20.37 -14.31 -8.42
C ALA A 342 -20.84 -13.93 -7.00
N THR A 343 -20.59 -12.69 -6.56
CA THR A 343 -21.07 -12.17 -5.28
C THR A 343 -22.61 -12.12 -5.24
N GLU A 344 -23.25 -11.58 -6.29
CA GLU A 344 -24.71 -11.50 -6.40
C GLU A 344 -25.39 -12.88 -6.35
N GLN A 345 -24.77 -13.90 -6.98
CA GLN A 345 -25.26 -15.28 -6.90
C GLN A 345 -25.22 -15.82 -5.47
N VAL A 346 -24.11 -15.62 -4.76
CA VAL A 346 -23.98 -16.04 -3.36
C VAL A 346 -24.95 -15.28 -2.47
N ASP A 347 -25.07 -13.96 -2.65
CA ASP A 347 -26.00 -13.13 -1.89
C ASP A 347 -27.44 -13.62 -2.09
N ALA A 348 -27.85 -13.89 -3.33
CA ALA A 348 -29.17 -14.43 -3.65
C ALA A 348 -29.42 -15.81 -3.02
N GLU A 349 -28.43 -16.72 -3.09
CA GLU A 349 -28.52 -18.06 -2.49
C GLU A 349 -28.65 -18.02 -0.97
N VAL A 350 -27.88 -17.16 -0.31
CA VAL A 350 -27.82 -17.08 1.16
C VAL A 350 -29.01 -16.32 1.74
N VAL A 351 -29.46 -15.27 1.03
CA VAL A 351 -30.67 -14.50 1.39
C VAL A 351 -31.94 -15.31 1.16
N ALA A 352 -31.98 -16.22 0.18
CA ALA A 352 -33.09 -17.13 -0.06
C ALA A 352 -33.24 -18.16 1.09
N GLY A 353 -33.77 -17.71 2.23
CA GLY A 353 -33.98 -18.50 3.43
C GLY A 353 -33.63 -17.79 4.75
N THR A 354 -33.19 -16.53 4.72
CA THR A 354 -32.79 -15.78 5.92
C THR A 354 -33.14 -14.28 5.84
N ASP A 355 -33.33 -13.61 6.98
CA ASP A 355 -33.58 -12.16 7.06
C ASP A 355 -32.26 -11.36 7.11
N LEU A 356 -31.42 -11.53 6.08
CA LEU A 356 -30.08 -10.92 6.01
C LEU A 356 -30.01 -9.65 5.15
N VAL A 357 -31.05 -9.36 4.36
CA VAL A 357 -31.10 -8.17 3.49
C VAL A 357 -30.88 -6.88 4.29
N PRO A 358 -31.56 -6.66 5.44
CA PRO A 358 -31.35 -5.43 6.22
C PRO A 358 -29.93 -5.30 6.78
N LEU A 359 -29.31 -6.43 7.15
CA LEU A 359 -27.94 -6.45 7.69
C LEU A 359 -26.92 -6.04 6.62
N LEU A 360 -27.02 -6.61 5.42
CA LEU A 360 -26.11 -6.29 4.32
C LEU A 360 -26.30 -4.84 3.84
N ALA A 361 -27.55 -4.36 3.79
CA ALA A 361 -27.86 -2.97 3.47
C ALA A 361 -27.26 -2.00 4.50
N ALA A 362 -27.45 -2.26 5.79
CA ALA A 362 -26.89 -1.42 6.86
C ALA A 362 -25.35 -1.38 6.83
N ARG A 363 -24.69 -2.48 6.45
CA ARG A 363 -23.24 -2.52 6.27
C ARG A 363 -22.79 -1.71 5.06
N ALA A 364 -23.50 -1.82 3.92
CA ALA A 364 -23.21 -1.00 2.75
C ALA A 364 -23.33 0.50 3.07
N GLU A 365 -24.41 0.91 3.74
CA GLU A 365 -24.59 2.30 4.20
C GLU A 365 -23.49 2.76 5.16
N ALA A 366 -23.03 1.89 6.07
CA ALA A 366 -21.93 2.20 6.97
C ALA A 366 -20.61 2.42 6.21
N VAL A 367 -20.33 1.61 5.19
CA VAL A 367 -19.14 1.74 4.33
C VAL A 367 -19.22 3.03 3.51
N ASP A 368 -20.37 3.35 2.92
CA ASP A 368 -20.61 4.61 2.20
C ASP A 368 -20.34 5.82 3.11
N ALA A 369 -20.95 5.84 4.30
CA ALA A 369 -20.80 6.93 5.25
C ALA A 369 -19.34 7.09 5.73
N ALA A 370 -18.65 5.98 5.99
CA ALA A 370 -17.24 5.99 6.38
C ALA A 370 -16.36 6.52 5.23
N PHE A 371 -16.61 6.07 3.99
CA PHE A 371 -15.85 6.50 2.83
C PHE A 371 -16.04 8.00 2.52
N GLU A 372 -17.27 8.50 2.63
CA GLU A 372 -17.56 9.93 2.45
C GLU A 372 -16.93 10.81 3.54
N ALA A 373 -16.94 10.35 4.79
CA ALA A 373 -16.32 11.06 5.90
C ALA A 373 -14.78 11.14 5.77
N LEU A 374 -14.15 10.06 5.29
CA LEU A 374 -12.70 10.02 5.11
C LEU A 374 -12.25 10.79 3.86
N PHE A 375 -13.05 10.78 2.78
CA PHE A 375 -12.65 11.34 1.48
C PHE A 375 -13.69 12.31 0.89
N PRO A 376 -13.94 13.46 1.55
CA PRO A 376 -14.92 14.44 1.09
C PRO A 376 -14.52 15.14 -0.23
N GLU A 377 -13.21 15.31 -0.48
CA GLU A 377 -12.69 16.04 -1.65
C GLU A 377 -12.24 15.12 -2.80
N ARG A 378 -12.72 13.87 -2.83
CA ARG A 378 -12.34 12.89 -3.87
C ARG A 378 -12.80 13.34 -5.27
N THR A 379 -12.01 13.00 -6.28
CA THR A 379 -12.35 13.28 -7.69
C THR A 379 -12.41 11.99 -8.49
N GLY A 380 -13.35 11.92 -9.42
CA GLY A 380 -13.48 10.81 -10.36
C GLY A 380 -12.46 10.91 -11.49
N ARG A 381 -11.92 9.76 -11.90
CA ARG A 381 -11.12 9.63 -13.14
C ARG A 381 -11.58 8.41 -13.92
N SER A 382 -11.67 8.57 -15.24
CA SER A 382 -11.87 7.46 -16.17
C SER A 382 -10.60 7.18 -16.95
N ALA A 383 -10.38 5.92 -17.32
CA ALA A 383 -9.32 5.56 -18.25
C ALA A 383 -9.78 5.81 -19.70
N THR A 384 -8.95 6.50 -20.48
CA THR A 384 -9.15 6.59 -21.93
C THR A 384 -8.58 5.36 -22.62
N VAL A 385 -9.38 4.73 -23.46
CA VAL A 385 -9.00 3.55 -24.25
C VAL A 385 -8.73 4.01 -25.67
N SER A 386 -7.49 3.82 -26.14
CA SER A 386 -7.06 4.24 -27.48
C SER A 386 -6.57 3.11 -28.37
N ASN A 387 -6.42 1.90 -27.83
CA ASN A 387 -5.96 0.73 -28.57
C ASN A 387 -7.02 -0.38 -28.54
N ARG A 388 -7.71 -0.58 -29.67
CA ARG A 388 -8.77 -1.57 -29.81
C ARG A 388 -8.25 -3.01 -29.67
N GLU A 389 -7.09 -3.30 -30.25
CA GLU A 389 -6.48 -4.63 -30.16
C GLU A 389 -6.10 -4.97 -28.71
N GLY A 390 -5.56 -3.99 -27.97
CA GLY A 390 -5.31 -4.11 -26.54
C GLY A 390 -6.58 -4.37 -25.75
N TRP A 391 -7.64 -3.62 -26.07
CA TRP A 391 -8.95 -3.80 -25.45
C TRP A 391 -9.51 -5.21 -25.67
N ASP A 392 -9.57 -5.67 -26.93
CA ASP A 392 -10.10 -6.98 -27.28
C ASP A 392 -9.25 -8.11 -26.67
N ALA A 393 -7.92 -7.97 -26.64
CA ALA A 393 -7.04 -8.93 -25.97
C ALA A 393 -7.25 -8.96 -24.44
N GLY A 394 -7.48 -7.81 -23.82
CA GLY A 394 -7.76 -7.72 -22.38
C GLY A 394 -9.12 -8.32 -22.02
N LEU A 395 -10.16 -8.04 -22.82
CA LEU A 395 -11.46 -8.70 -22.70
C LEU A 395 -11.30 -10.19 -22.88
N ALA A 396 -10.63 -10.66 -23.94
CA ALA A 396 -10.45 -12.07 -24.20
C ALA A 396 -9.66 -12.79 -23.09
N ALA A 397 -8.62 -12.16 -22.53
CA ALA A 397 -7.89 -12.70 -21.39
C ALA A 397 -8.77 -12.78 -20.13
N ALA A 398 -9.69 -11.83 -19.97
CA ALA A 398 -10.67 -11.87 -18.90
C ALA A 398 -11.85 -12.81 -19.19
N ASP A 399 -12.21 -13.06 -20.47
CA ASP A 399 -13.34 -13.88 -20.96
C ASP A 399 -13.03 -15.39 -21.08
N ARG A 400 -11.72 -15.68 -21.10
CA ARG A 400 -10.95 -16.93 -21.04
C ARG A 400 -11.57 -18.28 -20.73
N ALA A 401 -12.27 -18.53 -19.67
CA ALA A 401 -12.91 -17.72 -18.67
C ALA A 401 -14.03 -18.68 -18.23
N GLU A 402 -15.17 -18.50 -18.90
CA GLU A 402 -16.48 -19.06 -18.52
C GLU A 402 -16.85 -20.52 -18.87
N LEU A 403 -16.02 -21.36 -19.50
CA LEU A 403 -16.57 -22.56 -20.17
C LEU A 403 -17.00 -23.75 -19.28
N THR A 404 -16.88 -23.71 -17.96
CA THR A 404 -17.21 -24.88 -17.10
C THR A 404 -18.41 -24.70 -16.15
N MET A 405 -19.08 -23.54 -16.11
CA MET A 405 -20.26 -23.37 -15.23
C MET A 405 -21.61 -23.68 -15.89
N ARG A 406 -21.67 -23.93 -17.21
CA ARG A 406 -22.92 -24.22 -17.94
C ARG A 406 -23.17 -25.68 -18.30
N GLN A 407 -22.31 -26.63 -17.91
CA GLN A 407 -22.61 -28.06 -18.00
C GLN A 407 -22.88 -28.68 -16.63
N ARG A 408 -23.88 -28.15 -15.93
CA ARG A 408 -24.75 -28.99 -15.12
C ARG A 408 -26.18 -28.77 -15.56
N LEU A 409 -26.72 -29.78 -16.24
CA LEU A 409 -28.12 -30.26 -16.29
C LEU A 409 -28.23 -31.28 -17.45
N PRO A 410 -29.14 -32.27 -17.46
CA PRO A 410 -29.86 -32.93 -16.36
C PRO A 410 -29.93 -34.48 -16.49
N ARG A 411 -29.78 -35.21 -15.37
CA ARG A 411 -30.78 -36.12 -14.75
C ARG A 411 -30.12 -36.90 -13.62
#